data_AF-A0A2V1INR9-F1
#
_entry.id   AF-A0A2V1INR9-F1
#
_cell.length_a   1.000
_cell.length_b   1.000
_cell.length_c   1.000
_cell.angle_alpha   90.00
_cell.angle_beta   90.00
_cell.angle_gamma   90.00
#
_symmetry.space_group_name_H-M   'P 1'
#
loop_
_entity.id
_entity.type
_entity.pdbx_description
1 polymer ?
#
loop_
_entity_poly.entity_id
_entity_poly.type
_entity_poly.pdbx_seq_one_letter_code
_entity_poly.pdbx_strand_id
1 'polypeptide(L)'
;MDYKEIINKGKLVYASRSTDSNFRLWRLNKTACYITYYKAVELTKLDKVLLMTIKYNGGSIYENTLAGILGFNVQDDFEVTPKRYKDVGEVSIFGGILSELTKFALISNVDHKVSVTPLGELALKKGIKYEFYTGAQLLNECFDLAQKTEKEFLYFPFRDSLGIVSKIQGSKLLPYEDFNNNTIEEELYGTPEELVARLLLQSDDSTSVFRAEASTDARMGEVYVDFRLYEYNGQKYPIVFYQDEVSLKANDLLFNNCNAQYIRDKIHIGEYLHLVRESRMRLTYQSLCPYMDVWSLDDFLESEYLDWNDKKLFDSIAKVANGAQWSKISSVCPTESLKPNLKQYEESLDWIIISERLDNNFIVENATEYPWDFESLSANRSIDFVKRIIVIPELHNDTIDWDWETLIPQLDDEFVLQYIDTIPFVMYSQTEKYLFLHPESICTYPDRKWDWKLLSLNAELGFILTNISALGKYLYVEDVMPRAFSDNSWVHSYCESSAFAFAVIESKERLSTNYNANKADYQWSIELIDWHEKMGFITWKSTNYAVGLECNPNIV
;
A
#
# COMPACT_ATOMS: atom_id res chain seq x y z
N MET A 1 40.72 -9.17 18.34
CA MET A 1 40.59 -7.72 18.63
C MET A 1 39.81 -7.58 19.93
N ASP A 2 40.09 -6.61 20.81
CA ASP A 2 39.30 -6.43 22.04
C ASP A 2 38.10 -5.50 21.78
N TYR A 3 36.98 -6.10 21.39
CA TYR A 3 35.75 -5.36 21.12
C TYR A 3 35.18 -4.67 22.36
N LYS A 4 35.39 -5.24 23.56
CA LYS A 4 34.93 -4.63 24.81
C LYS A 4 35.70 -3.34 25.10
N GLU A 5 37.00 -3.33 24.83
CA GLU A 5 37.80 -2.11 24.95
C GLU A 5 37.30 -1.01 24.00
N ILE A 6 37.05 -1.34 22.73
CA ILE A 6 36.52 -0.39 21.73
C ILE A 6 35.17 0.18 22.17
N ILE A 7 34.27 -0.64 22.70
CA ILE A 7 32.95 -0.19 23.13
C ILE A 7 33.02 0.66 24.40
N ASN A 8 33.85 0.26 25.36
CA ASN A 8 33.95 0.96 26.66
C ASN A 8 34.71 2.28 26.58
N LYS A 9 35.73 2.36 25.70
CA LYS A 9 36.60 3.54 25.58
C LYS A 9 36.36 4.35 24.30
N GLY A 10 35.74 3.77 23.29
CA GLY A 10 35.43 4.41 22.03
C GLY A 10 34.17 5.26 22.09
N LYS A 11 34.04 6.16 21.13
CA LYS A 11 32.85 7.00 20.94
C LYS A 11 31.88 6.26 20.02
N LEU A 12 30.64 6.08 20.45
CA LEU A 12 29.57 5.65 19.55
C LEU A 12 29.28 6.77 18.54
N VAL A 13 29.44 6.48 17.24
CA VAL A 13 29.15 7.40 16.13
C VAL A 13 27.73 7.22 15.67
N TYR A 14 27.29 5.97 15.46
CA TYR A 14 25.94 5.67 14.99
C TYR A 14 25.49 4.30 15.43
N ALA A 15 24.23 4.16 15.86
CA ALA A 15 23.60 2.88 16.12
C ALA A 15 22.49 2.63 15.10
N SER A 16 22.53 1.48 14.45
CA SER A 16 21.52 1.11 13.46
C SER A 16 20.10 1.10 14.04
N ARG A 17 19.14 1.54 13.23
CA ARG A 17 17.70 1.54 13.51
C ARG A 17 16.99 0.50 12.65
N SER A 18 15.76 0.12 13.01
CA SER A 18 15.00 -0.89 12.26
C SER A 18 14.81 -0.55 10.78
N THR A 19 14.73 0.75 10.46
CA THR A 19 14.60 1.31 9.11
C THR A 19 15.88 1.27 8.27
N ASP A 20 17.04 0.95 8.85
CA ASP A 20 18.35 1.11 8.20
C ASP A 20 18.70 -0.13 7.39
N SER A 21 17.86 -0.43 6.40
CA SER A 21 17.95 -1.65 5.59
C SER A 21 19.36 -1.87 5.05
N ASN A 22 19.96 -0.88 4.39
CA ASN A 22 21.31 -0.99 3.80
C ASN A 22 22.42 -1.18 4.85
N PHE A 23 22.35 -0.46 5.97
CA PHE A 23 23.36 -0.57 7.02
C PHE A 23 23.25 -1.91 7.76
N ARG A 24 22.03 -2.40 7.98
CA ARG A 24 21.75 -3.69 8.64
C ARG A 24 21.84 -4.89 7.70
N LEU A 25 21.85 -4.68 6.39
CA LEU A 25 21.82 -5.76 5.40
C LEU A 25 23.05 -6.68 5.53
N TRP A 26 22.76 -7.96 5.66
CA TRP A 26 23.72 -9.05 5.60
C TRP A 26 23.21 -10.06 4.57
N ARG A 27 23.83 -10.13 3.39
CA ARG A 27 23.37 -11.04 2.34
C ARG A 27 23.87 -12.45 2.60
N LEU A 28 23.02 -13.41 2.26
CA LEU A 28 23.26 -14.84 2.43
C LEU A 28 23.15 -15.53 1.07
N ASN A 29 24.02 -16.51 0.85
CA ASN A 29 23.75 -17.58 -0.09
C ASN A 29 22.90 -18.63 0.63
N LYS A 30 21.76 -19.01 0.06
CA LYS A 30 20.83 -19.98 0.63
C LYS A 30 20.74 -21.18 -0.29
N THR A 31 21.36 -22.28 0.09
CA THR A 31 21.37 -23.54 -0.65
C THR A 31 20.35 -24.48 -0.04
N ALA A 32 19.45 -25.05 -0.85
CA ALA A 32 18.52 -26.05 -0.35
C ALA A 32 19.25 -27.37 -0.06
N CYS A 33 19.05 -27.95 1.11
CA CYS A 33 19.57 -29.26 1.47
C CYS A 33 18.42 -30.21 1.77
N TYR A 34 18.44 -31.40 1.16
CA TYR A 34 17.57 -32.50 1.54
C TYR A 34 18.18 -33.21 2.73
N ILE A 35 17.41 -33.32 3.81
CA ILE A 35 17.91 -33.82 5.08
C ILE A 35 17.11 -35.03 5.53
N THR A 36 17.77 -35.86 6.34
CA THR A 36 17.12 -36.88 7.16
C THR A 36 17.40 -36.55 8.62
N TYR A 37 16.33 -36.53 9.41
CA TYR A 37 16.38 -36.19 10.82
C TYR A 37 15.46 -37.12 11.62
N TYR A 38 15.67 -37.16 12.94
CA TYR A 38 14.83 -37.97 13.82
C TYR A 38 14.17 -37.14 14.92
N LYS A 39 13.08 -37.68 15.46
CA LYS A 39 12.50 -37.24 16.73
C LYS A 39 12.64 -38.35 17.75
N ALA A 40 13.09 -37.98 18.94
CA ALA A 40 13.18 -38.89 20.07
C ALA A 40 11.86 -38.90 20.85
N VAL A 41 11.35 -40.10 21.12
CA VAL A 41 10.17 -40.35 21.95
C VAL A 41 10.59 -41.20 23.12
N GLU A 42 10.12 -40.90 24.33
CA GLU A 42 10.46 -41.69 25.51
C GLU A 42 10.02 -43.15 25.35
N LEU A 43 10.92 -44.09 25.68
CA LEU A 43 10.61 -45.51 25.65
C LEU A 43 9.76 -45.87 26.87
N THR A 44 8.55 -46.39 26.63
CA THR A 44 7.61 -46.65 27.72
C THR A 44 8.11 -47.76 28.65
N LYS A 45 7.59 -47.82 29.88
CA LYS A 45 7.92 -48.91 30.82
C LYS A 45 7.58 -50.28 30.25
N LEU A 46 6.46 -50.37 29.51
CA LEU A 46 6.02 -51.60 28.86
C LEU A 46 6.99 -52.00 27.73
N ASP A 47 7.35 -51.05 26.86
CA ASP A 47 8.35 -51.29 25.80
C ASP A 47 9.66 -51.83 26.39
N LYS A 48 10.15 -51.21 27.46
CA LYS A 48 11.38 -51.63 28.18
C LYS A 48 11.26 -53.06 28.69
N VAL A 49 10.19 -53.40 29.41
CA VAL A 49 10.00 -54.74 29.98
C VAL A 49 9.97 -55.80 28.87
N LEU A 50 9.26 -55.52 27.78
CA LEU A 50 9.11 -56.46 26.67
C LEU A 50 10.42 -56.70 25.94
N LEU A 51 11.12 -55.63 25.57
CA LEU A 51 12.41 -55.73 24.89
C LEU A 51 13.46 -56.40 25.78
N MET A 52 13.51 -56.08 27.08
CA MET A 52 14.38 -56.77 28.03
C MET A 52 14.03 -58.25 28.15
N THR A 53 12.75 -58.61 28.22
CA THR A 53 12.30 -60.00 28.32
C THR A 53 12.75 -60.80 27.09
N ILE A 54 12.59 -60.27 25.88
CA ILE A 54 13.07 -60.92 24.66
C ILE A 54 14.61 -61.04 24.68
N LYS A 55 15.32 -59.98 25.11
CA LYS A 55 16.79 -59.96 25.20
C LYS A 55 17.35 -60.98 26.21
N TYR A 56 16.74 -61.10 27.39
CA TYR A 56 17.12 -62.10 28.40
C TYR A 56 16.93 -63.54 27.92
N ASN A 57 15.99 -63.76 26.99
CA ASN A 57 15.76 -65.06 26.35
C ASN A 57 16.56 -65.23 25.05
N GLY A 58 17.79 -64.70 25.00
CA GLY A 58 18.70 -64.89 23.86
C GLY A 58 18.40 -64.01 22.65
N GLY A 59 17.61 -62.94 22.81
CA GLY A 59 17.31 -61.96 21.76
C GLY A 59 16.21 -62.37 20.78
N SER A 60 15.68 -63.59 20.90
CA SER A 60 14.62 -64.12 20.03
C SER A 60 13.80 -65.20 20.76
N ILE A 61 12.47 -65.09 20.74
CA ILE A 61 11.56 -65.97 21.48
C ILE A 61 10.26 -66.20 20.69
N TYR A 62 9.63 -67.37 20.83
CA TYR A 62 8.31 -67.60 20.24
C TYR A 62 7.24 -66.73 20.92
N GLU A 63 6.31 -66.24 20.11
CA GLU A 63 5.24 -65.32 20.50
C GLU A 63 4.39 -65.84 21.66
N ASN A 64 4.01 -67.13 21.62
CA ASN A 64 3.26 -67.78 22.68
C ASN A 64 4.04 -67.94 23.99
N THR A 65 5.34 -68.22 23.90
CA THR A 65 6.23 -68.28 25.08
C THR A 65 6.38 -66.90 25.71
N LEU A 66 6.55 -65.85 24.90
CA LEU A 66 6.62 -64.47 25.38
C LEU A 66 5.32 -64.07 26.09
N ALA A 67 4.17 -64.36 25.48
CA ALA A 67 2.87 -64.14 26.11
C ALA A 67 2.73 -64.86 27.45
N GLY A 68 3.14 -66.14 27.51
CA GLY A 68 3.11 -66.93 28.73
C GLY A 68 3.99 -66.36 29.87
N ILE A 69 5.18 -65.87 29.55
CA ILE A 69 6.09 -65.20 30.52
C ILE A 69 5.44 -63.93 31.08
N LEU A 70 4.73 -63.19 30.23
CA LEU A 70 4.07 -61.93 30.59
C LEU A 70 2.69 -62.13 31.23
N GLY A 71 2.22 -63.37 31.33
CA GLY A 71 0.95 -63.73 31.97
C GLY A 71 -0.28 -63.65 31.07
N PHE A 72 -0.13 -63.52 29.75
CA PHE A 72 -1.25 -63.55 28.80
C PHE A 72 -1.60 -64.99 28.39
N ASN A 73 -2.89 -65.33 28.42
CA ASN A 73 -3.43 -66.62 27.99
C ASN A 73 -3.79 -66.60 26.50
N VAL A 74 -2.77 -66.60 25.64
CA VAL A 74 -2.96 -66.52 24.18
C VAL A 74 -3.22 -67.87 23.49
N GLN A 75 -2.99 -68.97 24.20
CA GLN A 75 -3.24 -70.34 23.78
C GLN A 75 -3.75 -71.17 24.95
N ASP A 76 -4.46 -72.27 24.67
CA ASP A 76 -4.82 -73.23 25.69
C ASP A 76 -3.56 -73.93 26.23
N ASP A 77 -3.42 -73.98 27.54
CA ASP A 77 -2.35 -74.70 28.22
C ASP A 77 -2.97 -75.53 29.35
N PHE A 78 -3.18 -76.81 29.05
CA PHE A 78 -3.79 -77.77 29.96
C PHE A 78 -2.78 -78.51 30.83
N GLU A 79 -1.47 -78.28 30.61
CA GLU A 79 -0.39 -78.91 31.36
C GLU A 79 -0.07 -78.16 32.66
N VAL A 80 -0.44 -76.88 32.74
CA VAL A 80 -0.29 -76.06 33.96
C VAL A 80 -1.47 -76.22 34.93
N THR A 81 -1.22 -76.09 36.24
CA THR A 81 -2.26 -76.10 37.28
C THR A 81 -2.28 -74.75 38.02
N PRO A 82 -3.41 -74.00 38.00
CA PRO A 82 -4.68 -74.33 37.34
C PRO A 82 -4.58 -74.26 35.81
N LYS A 83 -5.44 -75.03 35.12
CA LYS A 83 -5.51 -75.06 33.65
C LYS A 83 -5.77 -73.65 33.11
N ARG A 84 -5.07 -73.28 32.04
CA ARG A 84 -5.22 -71.98 31.37
C ARG A 84 -5.98 -72.16 30.05
N TYR A 85 -7.04 -71.38 29.88
CA TYR A 85 -7.84 -71.34 28.66
C TYR A 85 -7.46 -70.11 27.86
N LYS A 86 -7.45 -70.22 26.53
CA LYS A 86 -7.23 -69.09 25.64
C LYS A 86 -8.29 -68.01 25.86
N ASP A 87 -7.84 -66.79 26.17
CA ASP A 87 -8.70 -65.60 26.29
C ASP A 87 -8.55 -64.73 25.04
N VAL A 88 -9.66 -64.55 24.31
CA VAL A 88 -9.71 -63.76 23.07
C VAL A 88 -9.34 -62.28 23.33
N GLY A 89 -9.72 -61.73 24.48
CA GLY A 89 -9.37 -60.37 24.87
C GLY A 89 -7.87 -60.21 25.11
N GLU A 90 -7.26 -61.16 25.83
CA GLU A 90 -5.81 -61.15 26.07
C GLU A 90 -5.01 -61.35 24.78
N VAL A 91 -5.50 -62.17 23.84
CA VAL A 91 -4.91 -62.29 22.49
C VAL A 91 -4.91 -60.94 21.76
N SER A 92 -6.04 -60.21 21.78
CA SER A 92 -6.14 -58.90 21.14
C SER A 92 -5.23 -57.85 21.81
N ILE A 93 -5.17 -57.84 23.15
CA ILE A 93 -4.30 -56.91 23.89
C ILE A 93 -2.83 -57.20 23.58
N PHE A 94 -2.41 -58.46 23.67
CA PHE A 94 -1.02 -58.85 23.39
C PHE A 94 -0.63 -58.58 21.94
N GLY A 95 -1.51 -58.88 20.99
CA GLY A 95 -1.31 -58.55 19.58
C GLY A 95 -1.19 -57.02 19.35
N GLY A 96 -2.01 -56.22 20.03
CA GLY A 96 -1.90 -54.75 19.99
C GLY A 96 -0.58 -54.23 20.56
N ILE A 97 -0.10 -54.81 21.66
CA ILE A 97 1.20 -54.50 22.25
C ILE A 97 2.32 -54.79 21.25
N LEU A 98 2.37 -56.01 20.70
CA LEU A 98 3.39 -56.39 19.71
C LEU A 98 3.32 -55.48 18.47
N SER A 99 2.12 -55.16 17.99
CA SER A 99 1.93 -54.26 16.86
C SER A 99 2.53 -52.87 17.12
N GLU A 100 2.43 -52.34 18.34
CA GLU A 100 3.04 -51.04 18.69
C GLU A 100 4.58 -51.13 18.71
N LEU A 101 5.17 -52.21 19.21
CA LEU A 101 6.63 -52.41 19.11
C LEU A 101 7.10 -52.57 17.67
N THR A 102 6.36 -53.30 16.84
CA THR A 102 6.65 -53.48 15.41
C THR A 102 6.49 -52.18 14.63
N LYS A 103 5.53 -51.32 15.00
CA LYS A 103 5.31 -50.00 14.37
C LYS A 103 6.52 -49.07 14.49
N PHE A 104 7.27 -49.15 15.59
CA PHE A 104 8.54 -48.45 15.78
C PHE A 104 9.76 -49.28 15.36
N ALA A 105 9.52 -50.41 14.69
CA ALA A 105 10.51 -51.40 14.30
C ALA A 105 11.44 -51.83 15.43
N LEU A 106 10.96 -51.87 16.68
CA LEU A 106 11.74 -52.30 17.86
C LEU A 106 11.89 -53.83 17.93
N ILE A 107 10.92 -54.54 17.34
CA ILE A 107 10.91 -56.00 17.21
C ILE A 107 10.54 -56.40 15.78
N SER A 108 11.03 -57.56 15.35
CA SER A 108 10.54 -58.26 14.16
C SER A 108 9.82 -59.54 14.58
N ASN A 109 8.72 -59.88 13.89
CA ASN A 109 8.01 -61.13 14.08
C ASN A 109 7.99 -61.88 12.75
N VAL A 110 8.78 -62.96 12.65
CA VAL A 110 8.86 -63.83 11.48
C VAL A 110 8.51 -65.24 11.94
N ASP A 111 7.52 -65.87 11.33
CA ASP A 111 7.05 -67.22 11.67
C ASP A 111 6.75 -67.41 13.18
N HIS A 112 6.05 -66.45 13.79
CA HIS A 112 5.74 -66.40 15.22
C HIS A 112 6.96 -66.31 16.14
N LYS A 113 8.13 -65.96 15.60
CA LYS A 113 9.35 -65.75 16.36
C LYS A 113 9.64 -64.26 16.46
N VAL A 114 9.48 -63.73 17.67
CA VAL A 114 9.70 -62.33 17.99
C VAL A 114 11.18 -62.12 18.35
N SER A 115 11.85 -61.21 17.64
CA SER A 115 13.27 -60.89 17.87
C SER A 115 13.47 -59.39 18.05
N VAL A 116 14.41 -58.99 18.91
CA VAL A 116 14.77 -57.57 19.06
C VAL A 116 15.56 -57.13 17.82
N THR A 117 15.20 -55.98 17.27
CA THR A 117 15.90 -55.40 16.12
C THR A 117 17.06 -54.50 16.57
N PRO A 118 17.97 -54.10 15.67
CA PRO A 118 18.99 -53.09 15.98
C PRO A 118 18.42 -51.79 16.57
N LEU A 119 17.28 -51.31 16.07
CA LEU A 119 16.58 -50.15 16.64
C LEU A 119 16.03 -50.43 18.05
N GLY A 120 15.51 -51.63 18.30
CA GLY A 120 15.07 -52.06 19.63
C GLY A 120 16.21 -52.12 20.65
N GLU A 121 17.37 -52.60 20.23
CA GLU A 121 18.57 -52.61 21.07
C GLU A 121 19.07 -51.20 21.38
N LEU A 122 19.12 -50.33 20.37
CA LEU A 122 19.49 -48.94 20.55
C LEU A 122 18.50 -48.22 21.46
N ALA A 123 17.20 -48.50 21.30
CA ALA A 123 16.16 -47.91 22.13
C ALA A 123 16.29 -48.30 23.60
N LEU A 124 16.59 -49.58 23.88
CA LEU A 124 16.90 -50.03 25.24
C LEU A 124 18.13 -49.31 25.82
N LYS A 125 19.19 -49.14 25.02
CA LYS A 125 20.44 -48.50 25.44
C LYS A 125 20.26 -47.02 25.76
N LYS A 126 19.51 -46.28 24.93
CA LYS A 126 19.32 -44.83 25.05
C LYS A 126 18.07 -44.43 25.85
N GLY A 127 17.16 -45.38 26.08
CA GLY A 127 15.90 -45.14 26.78
C GLY A 127 14.84 -44.39 25.96
N ILE A 128 15.01 -44.30 24.65
CA ILE A 128 14.14 -43.58 23.70
C ILE A 128 13.91 -44.41 22.44
N LYS A 129 12.78 -44.22 21.77
CA LYS A 129 12.51 -44.72 20.42
C LYS A 129 12.50 -43.56 19.42
N TYR A 130 12.68 -43.85 18.14
CA TYR A 130 12.94 -42.86 17.11
C TYR A 130 11.83 -42.84 16.08
N GLU A 131 11.44 -41.65 15.63
CA GLU A 131 10.67 -41.46 14.41
C GLU A 131 11.56 -40.77 13.38
N PHE A 132 11.69 -41.33 12.19
CA PHE A 132 12.57 -40.82 11.14
C PHE A 132 11.79 -40.03 10.11
N TYR A 133 12.35 -38.90 9.70
CA TYR A 133 11.72 -37.98 8.76
C TYR A 133 12.73 -37.53 7.70
N THR A 134 12.22 -37.22 6.52
CA THR A 134 12.93 -36.43 5.51
C THR A 134 12.28 -35.05 5.38
N GLY A 135 13.05 -34.06 4.98
CA GLY A 135 12.57 -32.72 4.66
C GLY A 135 13.63 -31.92 3.91
N ALA A 136 13.35 -30.64 3.72
CA ALA A 136 14.31 -29.68 3.18
C ALA A 136 14.66 -28.63 4.22
N GLN A 137 15.93 -28.24 4.30
CA GLN A 137 16.41 -27.15 5.15
C GLN A 137 17.39 -26.29 4.35
N LEU A 138 17.38 -24.98 4.58
CA LEU A 138 18.30 -24.06 3.90
C LEU A 138 19.65 -24.03 4.63
N LEU A 139 20.73 -24.25 3.91
CA LEU A 139 22.07 -23.92 4.35
C LEU A 139 22.34 -22.44 4.02
N ASN A 140 22.51 -21.61 5.04
CA ASN A 140 22.93 -20.23 4.89
C ASN A 140 24.46 -20.15 4.91
N GLU A 141 25.01 -19.32 4.03
CA GLU A 141 26.41 -18.95 3.97
C GLU A 141 26.52 -17.44 3.73
N CYS A 142 27.58 -16.78 4.21
CA CYS A 142 27.73 -15.33 4.01
C CYS A 142 28.02 -15.03 2.53
N PHE A 143 27.26 -14.14 1.90
CA PHE A 143 27.43 -13.85 0.46
C PHE A 143 28.49 -12.78 0.20
N ASP A 144 28.39 -11.62 0.86
CA ASP A 144 29.29 -10.48 0.62
C ASP A 144 30.65 -10.62 1.34
N LEU A 145 30.76 -11.53 2.31
CA LEU A 145 32.01 -11.85 3.00
C LEU A 145 32.75 -12.95 2.26
N ALA A 146 34.08 -12.88 2.23
CA ALA A 146 34.89 -13.87 1.56
C ALA A 146 34.67 -15.26 2.15
N GLN A 147 34.07 -16.15 1.37
CA GLN A 147 33.92 -17.55 1.74
C GLN A 147 35.25 -18.27 1.53
N LYS A 148 35.86 -18.72 2.63
CA LYS A 148 37.02 -19.59 2.59
C LYS A 148 36.64 -21.02 2.96
N THR A 149 37.43 -21.97 2.49
CA THR A 149 37.39 -23.37 2.93
C THR A 149 37.97 -23.58 4.34
N GLU A 150 38.42 -22.50 4.99
CA GLU A 150 38.87 -22.52 6.39
C GLU A 150 37.70 -22.86 7.31
N LYS A 151 37.95 -23.72 8.32
CA LYS A 151 36.91 -24.19 9.25
C LYS A 151 36.13 -23.05 9.93
N GLU A 152 36.80 -21.95 10.25
CA GLU A 152 36.18 -20.81 10.93
C GLU A 152 35.07 -20.14 10.10
N PHE A 153 35.15 -20.24 8.76
CA PHE A 153 34.16 -19.68 7.84
C PHE A 153 33.03 -20.68 7.54
N LEU A 154 33.39 -21.95 7.33
CA LEU A 154 32.43 -23.01 7.00
C LEU A 154 31.48 -23.31 8.16
N TYR A 155 31.98 -23.23 9.40
CA TYR A 155 31.26 -23.56 10.63
C TYR A 155 30.82 -22.31 11.41
N PHE A 156 30.41 -21.26 10.69
CA PHE A 156 29.87 -20.07 11.31
C PHE A 156 28.51 -20.35 11.99
N PRO A 157 28.34 -20.07 13.29
CA PRO A 157 27.10 -20.36 14.01
C PRO A 157 26.09 -19.22 13.86
N PHE A 158 25.37 -19.25 12.74
CA PHE A 158 24.35 -18.27 12.38
C PHE A 158 23.28 -18.07 13.46
N ARG A 159 22.81 -19.17 14.08
CA ARG A 159 21.79 -19.09 15.13
C ARG A 159 22.31 -18.33 16.36
N ASP A 160 23.44 -18.77 16.91
CA ASP A 160 23.92 -18.23 18.18
C ASP A 160 24.56 -16.84 18.00
N SER A 161 25.13 -16.57 16.83
CA SER A 161 25.84 -15.31 16.58
C SER A 161 24.94 -14.20 16.07
N LEU A 162 23.90 -14.53 15.30
CA LEU A 162 23.06 -13.56 14.59
C LEU A 162 21.55 -13.81 14.77
N GLY A 163 21.13 -14.87 15.47
CA GLY A 163 19.73 -15.25 15.60
C GLY A 163 19.10 -15.83 14.34
N ILE A 164 19.91 -16.18 13.33
CA ILE A 164 19.41 -16.66 12.04
C ILE A 164 19.21 -18.17 12.13
N VAL A 165 17.95 -18.60 12.13
CA VAL A 165 17.57 -20.01 12.18
C VAL A 165 16.96 -20.46 10.87
N SER A 166 17.47 -21.57 10.35
CA SER A 166 16.94 -22.29 9.21
C SER A 166 16.00 -23.40 9.68
N LYS A 167 14.73 -23.29 9.28
CA LYS A 167 13.69 -24.25 9.65
C LYS A 167 13.56 -25.36 8.61
N ILE A 168 13.21 -26.54 9.09
CA ILE A 168 12.88 -27.69 8.24
C ILE A 168 11.50 -27.49 7.62
N GLN A 169 11.39 -27.74 6.31
CA GLN A 169 10.17 -27.66 5.52
C GLN A 169 9.82 -29.01 4.89
N GLY A 170 8.54 -29.23 4.60
CA GLY A 170 8.09 -30.41 3.85
C GLY A 170 8.36 -31.76 4.53
N SER A 171 8.23 -31.83 5.86
CA SER A 171 8.56 -33.03 6.62
C SER A 171 7.66 -34.22 6.28
N LYS A 172 8.28 -35.36 5.95
CA LYS A 172 7.61 -36.63 5.62
C LYS A 172 8.20 -37.78 6.46
N LEU A 173 7.33 -38.59 7.07
CA LEU A 173 7.73 -39.78 7.82
C LEU A 173 8.34 -40.83 6.87
N LEU A 174 9.45 -41.44 7.29
CA LEU A 174 10.17 -42.46 6.54
C LEU A 174 9.89 -43.87 7.10
N PRO A 175 9.92 -44.90 6.24
CA PRO A 175 9.85 -46.29 6.68
C PRO A 175 11.12 -46.68 7.44
N TYR A 176 11.00 -47.65 8.36
CA TYR A 176 12.10 -48.09 9.21
C TYR A 176 13.09 -49.05 8.52
N GLU A 177 12.76 -49.56 7.33
CA GLU A 177 13.57 -50.55 6.60
C GLU A 177 15.00 -50.05 6.34
N ASP A 178 15.17 -48.77 6.01
CA ASP A 178 16.46 -48.15 5.72
C ASP A 178 17.31 -47.86 6.99
N PHE A 179 16.69 -47.89 8.18
CA PHE A 179 17.31 -47.52 9.45
C PHE A 179 17.53 -48.70 10.38
N ASN A 180 16.90 -49.84 10.11
CA ASN A 180 16.96 -51.01 10.97
C ASN A 180 18.22 -51.87 10.71
N ASN A 181 19.39 -51.27 10.91
CA ASN A 181 20.69 -51.86 10.63
C ASN A 181 21.63 -51.69 11.84
N ASN A 182 22.75 -52.42 11.87
CA ASN A 182 23.69 -52.37 13.00
C ASN A 182 24.54 -51.09 13.06
N THR A 183 24.55 -50.26 12.01
CA THR A 183 25.33 -49.02 11.94
C THR A 183 24.56 -47.80 12.42
N ILE A 184 23.24 -47.93 12.66
CA ILE A 184 22.37 -46.80 13.01
C ILE A 184 22.80 -46.04 14.27
N GLU A 185 23.43 -46.70 15.26
CA GLU A 185 23.95 -45.98 16.43
C GLU A 185 25.06 -44.99 16.05
N GLU A 186 25.99 -45.42 15.19
CA GLU A 186 27.07 -44.57 14.67
C GLU A 186 26.50 -43.42 13.83
N GLU A 187 25.46 -43.67 13.03
CA GLU A 187 24.85 -42.63 12.22
C GLU A 187 24.14 -41.55 13.05
N LEU A 188 23.44 -41.92 14.13
CA LEU A 188 22.66 -40.97 14.94
C LEU A 188 23.49 -40.24 15.99
N TYR A 189 24.58 -40.84 16.46
CA TYR A 189 25.38 -40.35 17.59
C TYR A 189 26.89 -40.22 17.32
N GLY A 190 27.35 -40.61 16.13
CA GLY A 190 28.73 -40.47 15.72
C GLY A 190 29.11 -39.02 15.39
N THR A 191 30.30 -38.84 14.82
CA THR A 191 30.73 -37.52 14.37
C THR A 191 29.93 -37.14 13.12
N PRO A 192 29.20 -36.01 13.12
CA PRO A 192 28.41 -35.62 11.96
C PRO A 192 29.31 -35.31 10.76
N GLU A 193 28.80 -35.64 9.57
CA GLU A 193 29.40 -35.17 8.33
C GLU A 193 29.44 -33.64 8.28
N GLU A 194 30.36 -33.08 7.49
CA GLU A 194 30.58 -31.63 7.40
C GLU A 194 29.27 -30.86 7.13
N LEU A 195 28.47 -31.29 6.15
CA LEU A 195 27.22 -30.61 5.79
C LEU A 195 26.21 -30.64 6.94
N VAL A 196 26.07 -31.77 7.62
CA VAL A 196 25.18 -31.92 8.78
C VAL A 196 25.64 -31.01 9.92
N ALA A 197 26.93 -31.01 10.24
CA ALA A 197 27.49 -30.15 11.28
C ALA A 197 27.23 -28.66 10.98
N ARG A 198 27.37 -28.24 9.72
CA ARG A 198 27.10 -26.87 9.27
C ARG A 198 25.61 -26.50 9.32
N LEU A 199 24.71 -27.45 9.04
CA LEU A 199 23.27 -27.25 9.18
C LEU A 199 22.86 -27.12 10.65
N LEU A 200 23.42 -27.94 11.55
CA LEU A 200 23.09 -27.90 12.98
C LEU A 200 23.44 -26.57 13.64
N LEU A 201 24.50 -25.88 13.18
CA LEU A 201 24.91 -24.55 13.66
C LEU A 201 23.91 -23.41 13.31
N GLN A 202 22.89 -23.73 12.52
CA GLN A 202 21.84 -22.82 12.09
C GLN A 202 20.44 -23.44 12.20
N SER A 203 20.31 -24.63 12.79
CA SER A 203 19.02 -25.26 13.10
C SER A 203 18.53 -24.84 14.48
N ASP A 204 17.25 -25.03 14.78
CA ASP A 204 16.76 -24.99 16.17
C ASP A 204 17.48 -26.04 17.04
N ASP A 205 17.71 -25.76 18.34
CA ASP A 205 18.43 -26.65 19.28
C ASP A 205 17.84 -28.06 19.39
N SER A 206 16.55 -28.22 19.10
CA SER A 206 15.86 -29.52 19.13
C SER A 206 16.06 -30.36 17.86
N THR A 207 16.78 -29.84 16.87
CA THR A 207 16.88 -30.45 15.54
C THR A 207 17.93 -31.54 15.50
N SER A 208 17.53 -32.77 15.19
CA SER A 208 18.42 -33.95 15.16
C SER A 208 18.67 -34.45 13.74
N VAL A 209 19.30 -33.62 12.92
CA VAL A 209 19.72 -33.98 11.54
C VAL A 209 20.95 -34.88 11.61
N PHE A 210 20.96 -35.95 10.81
CA PHE A 210 22.08 -36.90 10.76
C PHE A 210 22.49 -37.32 9.34
N ARG A 211 21.67 -37.05 8.32
CA ARG A 211 22.08 -37.14 6.90
C ARG A 211 21.65 -35.87 6.17
N ALA A 212 22.46 -35.41 5.22
CA ALA A 212 22.13 -34.27 4.39
C ALA A 212 22.76 -34.38 3.00
N GLU A 213 22.06 -33.90 1.98
CA GLU A 213 22.55 -33.76 0.63
C GLU A 213 22.21 -32.36 0.10
N ALA A 214 23.20 -31.65 -0.42
CA ALA A 214 23.01 -30.31 -0.97
C ALA A 214 22.40 -30.38 -2.37
N SER A 215 21.38 -29.56 -2.61
CA SER A 215 20.84 -29.32 -3.95
C SER A 215 21.76 -28.39 -4.75
N THR A 216 21.54 -28.35 -6.06
CA THR A 216 22.14 -27.36 -6.95
C THR A 216 21.39 -26.02 -6.96
N ASP A 217 20.20 -25.93 -6.34
CA ASP A 217 19.43 -24.68 -6.21
C ASP A 217 19.98 -23.84 -5.05
N ALA A 218 20.70 -22.78 -5.40
CA ALA A 218 21.21 -21.77 -4.48
C ALA A 218 20.63 -20.40 -4.87
N ARG A 219 20.16 -19.66 -3.86
CA ARG A 219 19.53 -18.35 -4.05
C ARG A 219 20.10 -17.32 -3.10
N MET A 220 20.16 -16.08 -3.56
CA MET A 220 20.49 -14.97 -2.68
C MET A 220 19.33 -14.69 -1.72
N GLY A 221 19.65 -14.44 -0.47
CA GLY A 221 18.71 -14.00 0.55
C GLY A 221 19.26 -12.86 1.37
N GLU A 222 18.36 -12.14 2.03
CA GLU A 222 18.69 -10.99 2.86
C GLU A 222 18.26 -11.24 4.30
N VAL A 223 19.11 -10.83 5.25
CA VAL A 223 18.79 -10.74 6.66
C VAL A 223 19.33 -9.43 7.21
N TYR A 224 18.76 -8.96 8.32
CA TYR A 224 19.12 -7.68 8.93
C TYR A 224 19.72 -7.91 10.30
N VAL A 225 20.95 -7.45 10.48
CA VAL A 225 21.73 -7.56 11.71
C VAL A 225 22.03 -6.18 12.27
N ASP A 226 22.15 -6.08 13.58
CA ASP A 226 22.33 -4.79 14.23
C ASP A 226 23.81 -4.40 14.21
N PHE A 227 24.09 -3.26 13.56
CA PHE A 227 25.42 -2.66 13.54
C PHE A 227 25.46 -1.42 14.42
N ARG A 228 26.60 -1.21 15.08
CA ARG A 228 26.94 0.04 15.77
C ARG A 228 28.34 0.47 15.32
N LEU A 229 28.45 1.70 14.83
CA LEU A 229 29.70 2.29 14.39
C LEU A 229 30.38 2.98 15.57
N TYR A 230 31.56 2.50 15.98
CA TYR A 230 32.38 3.11 17.02
C TYR A 230 33.61 3.77 16.42
N GLU A 231 34.07 4.85 17.03
CA GLU A 231 35.36 5.48 16.76
C GLU A 231 36.29 5.31 17.96
N TYR A 232 37.46 4.71 17.75
CA TYR A 232 38.46 4.47 18.78
C TYR A 232 39.86 4.63 18.18
N ASN A 233 40.74 5.37 18.85
CA ASN A 233 42.11 5.66 18.40
C ASN A 233 42.21 6.18 16.94
N GLY A 234 41.24 7.00 16.52
CA GLY A 234 41.19 7.58 15.17
C GLY A 234 40.78 6.59 14.06
N GLN A 235 40.32 5.39 14.42
CA GLN A 235 39.78 4.40 13.49
C GLN A 235 38.32 4.11 13.80
N LYS A 236 37.55 3.74 12.76
CA LYS A 236 36.13 3.42 12.87
C LYS A 236 35.90 1.91 12.75
N TYR A 237 34.98 1.39 13.56
CA TYR A 237 34.71 -0.03 13.70
C TYR A 237 33.20 -0.27 13.66
N PRO A 238 32.66 -0.88 12.58
CA PRO A 238 31.28 -1.36 12.56
C PRO A 238 31.23 -2.67 13.34
N ILE A 239 30.56 -2.66 14.49
CA ILE A 239 30.47 -3.82 15.38
C ILE A 239 29.06 -4.41 15.31
N VAL A 240 28.98 -5.73 15.16
CA VAL A 240 27.73 -6.49 15.14
C VAL A 240 27.26 -6.81 16.55
N PHE A 241 25.98 -6.55 16.80
CA PHE A 241 25.28 -6.89 18.03
C PHE A 241 24.18 -7.91 17.76
N TYR A 242 23.93 -8.77 18.73
CA TYR A 242 22.79 -9.68 18.76
C TYR A 242 22.22 -9.69 20.18
N GLN A 243 20.91 -9.46 20.32
CA GLN A 243 20.23 -9.31 21.61
C GLN A 243 20.93 -8.29 22.54
N ASP A 244 21.33 -7.14 21.98
CA ASP A 244 22.09 -6.07 22.65
C ASP A 244 23.48 -6.44 23.18
N GLU A 245 23.95 -7.66 22.94
CA GLU A 245 25.30 -8.12 23.26
C GLU A 245 26.20 -8.15 22.02
N VAL A 246 27.51 -8.03 22.26
CA VAL A 246 28.51 -8.07 21.18
C VAL A 246 28.62 -9.50 20.66
N SER A 247 28.35 -9.69 19.38
CA SER A 247 28.49 -10.99 18.76
C SER A 247 29.96 -11.28 18.41
N LEU A 248 30.69 -11.92 19.32
CA LEU A 248 32.14 -12.15 19.15
C LEU A 248 32.47 -12.86 17.83
N LYS A 249 31.79 -13.97 17.53
CA LYS A 249 32.04 -14.77 16.33
C LYS A 249 31.71 -14.00 15.04
N ALA A 250 30.64 -13.20 15.03
CA ALA A 250 30.31 -12.37 13.87
C ALA A 250 31.35 -11.28 13.64
N ASN A 251 31.85 -10.66 14.71
CA ASN A 251 32.88 -9.64 14.61
C ASN A 251 34.25 -10.23 14.24
N ASP A 252 34.63 -11.39 14.76
CA ASP A 252 35.88 -12.08 14.37
C ASP A 252 35.85 -12.44 12.87
N LEU A 253 34.71 -12.90 12.36
CA LEU A 253 34.50 -13.12 10.93
C LEU A 253 34.59 -11.81 10.12
N LEU A 254 33.91 -10.77 10.58
CA LEU A 254 33.86 -9.46 9.93
C LEU A 254 35.26 -8.83 9.81
N PHE A 255 36.06 -8.86 10.89
CA PHE A 255 37.38 -8.24 10.98
C PHE A 255 38.52 -9.12 10.45
N ASN A 256 38.21 -10.21 9.74
CA ASN A 256 39.22 -10.92 8.97
C ASN A 256 39.75 -10.03 7.82
N ASN A 257 41.06 -10.10 7.55
CA ASN A 257 41.74 -9.26 6.56
C ASN A 257 41.11 -9.33 5.15
N CYS A 258 40.50 -10.46 4.78
CA CYS A 258 39.84 -10.62 3.48
C CYS A 258 38.51 -9.84 3.34
N ASN A 259 37.93 -9.37 4.45
CA ASN A 259 36.64 -8.66 4.48
C ASN A 259 36.79 -7.14 4.60
N ALA A 260 38.01 -6.62 4.39
CA ALA A 260 38.32 -5.20 4.57
C ALA A 260 37.47 -4.26 3.69
N GLN A 261 37.07 -4.69 2.49
CA GLN A 261 36.17 -3.89 1.63
C GLN A 261 34.78 -3.78 2.24
N TYR A 262 34.18 -4.90 2.66
CA TYR A 262 32.86 -4.91 3.31
C TYR A 262 32.84 -4.02 4.56
N ILE A 263 33.92 -4.02 5.36
CA ILE A 263 34.06 -3.12 6.50
C ILE A 263 34.06 -1.66 6.07
N ARG A 264 34.83 -1.29 5.03
CA ARG A 264 34.86 0.07 4.51
C ARG A 264 33.47 0.53 4.05
N ASP A 265 32.73 -0.34 3.36
CA ASP A 265 31.38 -0.04 2.90
C ASP A 265 30.42 0.17 4.08
N LYS A 266 30.52 -0.66 5.12
CA LYS A 266 29.73 -0.45 6.35
C LYS A 266 30.09 0.83 7.09
N ILE A 267 31.37 1.18 7.18
CA ILE A 267 31.80 2.46 7.75
C ILE A 267 31.20 3.62 6.92
N HIS A 268 31.30 3.55 5.59
CA HIS A 268 30.79 4.57 4.67
C HIS A 268 29.29 4.82 4.87
N ILE A 269 28.48 3.74 4.91
CA ILE A 269 27.04 3.84 5.16
C ILE A 269 26.76 4.38 6.57
N GLY A 270 27.50 3.93 7.59
CA GLY A 270 27.29 4.39 8.96
C GLY A 270 27.66 5.87 9.16
N GLU A 271 28.69 6.37 8.48
CA GLU A 271 29.05 7.79 8.45
C GLU A 271 27.99 8.64 7.77
N TYR A 272 27.49 8.18 6.63
CA TYR A 272 26.37 8.82 5.94
C TYR A 272 25.16 8.96 6.87
N LEU A 273 24.73 7.86 7.51
CA LEU A 273 23.57 7.87 8.41
C LEU A 273 23.79 8.79 9.61
N HIS A 274 25.01 8.80 10.17
CA HIS A 274 25.36 9.76 11.22
C HIS A 274 25.22 11.21 10.72
N LEU A 275 25.75 11.52 9.53
CA LEU A 275 25.68 12.84 8.92
C LEU A 275 24.24 13.32 8.79
N VAL A 276 23.37 12.52 8.15
CA VAL A 276 22.00 12.95 7.83
C VAL A 276 21.05 12.98 9.03
N ARG A 277 21.32 12.20 10.09
CA ARG A 277 20.35 12.01 11.19
C ARG A 277 20.80 12.51 12.56
N GLU A 278 22.09 12.48 12.86
CA GLU A 278 22.59 12.71 14.23
C GLU A 278 23.60 13.84 14.33
N SER A 279 24.31 14.16 13.25
CA SER A 279 25.39 15.15 13.25
C SER A 279 24.91 16.58 13.51
N ARG A 280 23.66 16.89 13.16
CA ARG A 280 23.09 18.26 13.14
C ARG A 280 23.90 19.26 12.30
N MET A 281 24.74 18.75 11.40
CA MET A 281 25.51 19.57 10.48
C MET A 281 24.64 20.00 9.31
N ARG A 282 24.87 21.22 8.82
CA ARG A 282 24.24 21.73 7.60
C ARG A 282 24.57 20.81 6.43
N LEU A 283 23.54 20.26 5.78
CA LEU A 283 23.67 19.34 4.66
C LEU A 283 23.77 20.16 3.36
N THR A 284 24.96 20.19 2.80
CA THR A 284 25.32 20.84 1.53
C THR A 284 25.78 19.79 0.52
N TYR A 285 25.93 20.18 -0.74
CA TYR A 285 26.52 19.34 -1.77
C TYR A 285 27.89 18.82 -1.33
N GLN A 286 28.72 19.68 -0.74
CA GLN A 286 30.07 19.30 -0.31
C GLN A 286 30.07 18.21 0.78
N SER A 287 29.09 18.24 1.68
CA SER A 287 28.97 17.22 2.74
C SER A 287 28.37 15.91 2.25
N LEU A 288 27.45 15.96 1.27
CA LEU A 288 26.71 14.79 0.80
C LEU A 288 27.34 14.14 -0.44
N CYS A 289 28.12 14.88 -1.23
CA CYS A 289 28.75 14.34 -2.44
C CYS A 289 29.61 13.09 -2.22
N PRO A 290 30.31 12.89 -1.08
CA PRO A 290 31.04 11.66 -0.85
C PRO A 290 30.15 10.42 -0.73
N TYR A 291 28.86 10.60 -0.39
CA TYR A 291 27.92 9.53 -0.04
C TYR A 291 26.80 9.32 -1.07
N MET A 292 26.89 9.94 -2.26
CA MET A 292 25.84 9.85 -3.29
C MET A 292 25.60 8.42 -3.81
N ASP A 293 26.57 7.53 -3.63
CA ASP A 293 26.48 6.12 -3.97
C ASP A 293 25.58 5.31 -3.01
N VAL A 294 25.38 5.82 -1.78
CA VAL A 294 24.59 5.16 -0.73
C VAL A 294 23.44 6.00 -0.18
N TRP A 295 23.35 7.28 -0.56
CA TRP A 295 22.33 8.19 -0.01
C TRP A 295 20.91 7.79 -0.41
N SER A 296 19.95 8.08 0.46
CA SER A 296 18.53 8.06 0.15
C SER A 296 17.97 9.46 0.37
N LEU A 297 17.17 9.97 -0.57
CA LEU A 297 16.52 11.27 -0.39
C LEU A 297 15.60 11.26 0.85
N ASP A 298 14.93 10.14 1.09
CA ASP A 298 13.99 9.97 2.22
C ASP A 298 14.68 10.13 3.58
N ASP A 299 16.00 9.95 3.65
CA ASP A 299 16.76 10.12 4.89
C ASP A 299 16.96 11.59 5.29
N PHE A 300 16.87 12.54 4.36
CA PHE A 300 17.25 13.93 4.62
C PHE A 300 16.37 15.02 4.00
N LEU A 301 15.40 14.71 3.13
CA LEU A 301 14.49 15.72 2.57
C LEU A 301 13.73 16.51 3.65
N GLU A 302 13.39 15.87 4.77
CA GLU A 302 12.72 16.50 5.91
C GLU A 302 13.68 17.16 6.91
N SER A 303 15.00 17.07 6.69
CA SER A 303 15.97 17.57 7.64
C SER A 303 15.94 19.10 7.68
N GLU A 304 15.80 19.66 8.89
CA GLU A 304 15.94 21.10 9.13
C GLU A 304 17.33 21.64 8.77
N TYR A 305 18.33 20.75 8.67
CA TYR A 305 19.70 21.09 8.34
C TYR A 305 19.96 21.06 6.82
N LEU A 306 18.99 20.67 5.99
CA LEU A 306 19.13 20.62 4.54
C LEU A 306 19.23 22.02 3.92
N ASP A 307 20.33 22.29 3.21
CA ASP A 307 20.53 23.56 2.54
C ASP A 307 19.89 23.61 1.15
N TRP A 308 18.61 23.95 1.12
CA TRP A 308 17.85 24.12 -0.12
C TRP A 308 18.40 25.21 -1.05
N ASN A 309 19.22 26.13 -0.55
CA ASN A 309 19.85 27.18 -1.36
C ASN A 309 21.15 26.71 -2.04
N ASP A 310 21.67 25.53 -1.70
CA ASP A 310 22.80 24.94 -2.43
C ASP A 310 22.30 24.41 -3.78
N LYS A 311 22.48 25.20 -4.84
CA LYS A 311 22.04 24.86 -6.19
C LYS A 311 22.59 23.52 -6.68
N LYS A 312 23.85 23.18 -6.37
CA LYS A 312 24.43 21.91 -6.81
C LYS A 312 23.77 20.73 -6.10
N LEU A 313 23.43 20.90 -4.84
CA LEU A 313 22.69 19.90 -4.08
C LEU A 313 21.27 19.74 -4.62
N PHE A 314 20.55 20.85 -4.82
CA PHE A 314 19.19 20.82 -5.37
C PHE A 314 19.16 20.13 -6.75
N ASP A 315 20.06 20.51 -7.66
CA ASP A 315 20.20 19.88 -8.98
C ASP A 315 20.48 18.37 -8.88
N SER A 316 21.20 17.94 -7.84
CA SER A 316 21.52 16.54 -7.60
C SER A 316 20.33 15.75 -7.04
N ILE A 317 19.57 16.36 -6.14
CA ILE A 317 18.30 15.80 -5.62
C ILE A 317 17.31 15.65 -6.78
N ALA A 318 17.13 16.71 -7.57
CA ALA A 318 16.18 16.75 -8.68
C ALA A 318 16.43 15.66 -9.75
N LYS A 319 17.70 15.28 -9.97
CA LYS A 319 18.07 14.23 -10.94
C LYS A 319 17.61 12.83 -10.56
N VAL A 320 17.46 12.55 -9.26
CA VAL A 320 17.15 11.20 -8.75
C VAL A 320 15.78 11.13 -8.07
N ALA A 321 15.12 12.28 -7.84
CA ALA A 321 13.82 12.37 -7.22
C ALA A 321 12.71 11.76 -8.09
N ASN A 322 11.92 10.87 -7.49
CA ASN A 322 10.68 10.35 -8.07
C ASN A 322 9.47 11.22 -7.70
N GLY A 323 8.27 10.90 -8.22
CA GLY A 323 7.06 11.70 -7.98
C GLY A 323 6.69 11.87 -6.50
N ALA A 324 6.85 10.82 -5.67
CA ALA A 324 6.59 10.93 -4.22
C ALA A 324 7.59 11.88 -3.54
N GLN A 325 8.85 11.82 -3.95
CA GLN A 325 9.89 12.72 -3.45
C GLN A 325 9.68 14.16 -3.94
N TRP A 326 9.16 14.37 -5.15
CA TRP A 326 8.79 15.71 -5.62
C TRP A 326 7.59 16.32 -4.89
N SER A 327 6.56 15.52 -4.60
CA SER A 327 5.48 15.96 -3.71
C SER A 327 6.02 16.32 -2.33
N LYS A 328 6.99 15.52 -1.82
CA LYS A 328 7.67 15.84 -0.56
C LYS A 328 8.48 17.14 -0.63
N ILE A 329 9.30 17.33 -1.65
CA ILE A 329 10.06 18.57 -1.92
C ILE A 329 9.10 19.77 -1.94
N SER A 330 7.97 19.63 -2.64
CA SER A 330 6.93 20.66 -2.76
C SER A 330 6.29 21.01 -1.42
N SER A 331 6.29 20.08 -0.46
CA SER A 331 5.77 20.29 0.90
C SER A 331 6.80 20.88 1.87
N VAL A 332 8.07 20.47 1.79
CA VAL A 332 9.06 20.77 2.84
C VAL A 332 10.09 21.83 2.45
N CYS A 333 10.37 22.03 1.16
CA CYS A 333 11.34 23.04 0.71
C CYS A 333 10.84 24.45 1.07
N PRO A 334 11.63 25.29 1.76
CA PRO A 334 11.25 26.67 2.08
C PRO A 334 10.84 27.45 0.83
N THR A 335 9.77 28.24 0.92
CA THR A 335 9.18 28.95 -0.23
C THR A 335 10.21 29.86 -0.91
N GLU A 336 11.03 30.59 -0.16
CA GLU A 336 12.08 31.47 -0.72
C GLU A 336 13.17 30.69 -1.47
N SER A 337 13.49 29.47 -1.05
CA SER A 337 14.42 28.59 -1.75
C SER A 337 13.78 27.92 -2.97
N LEU A 338 12.47 27.71 -2.94
CA LEU A 338 11.73 27.07 -4.03
C LEU A 338 11.43 28.04 -5.20
N LYS A 339 11.07 29.29 -4.91
CA LYS A 339 10.76 30.36 -5.89
C LYS A 339 11.71 30.40 -7.11
N PRO A 340 13.05 30.44 -6.96
CA PRO A 340 13.96 30.52 -8.12
C PRO A 340 14.03 29.24 -8.96
N ASN A 341 13.46 28.13 -8.47
CA ASN A 341 13.51 26.81 -9.10
C ASN A 341 12.17 26.40 -9.74
N LEU A 342 11.09 27.18 -9.52
CA LEU A 342 9.73 26.85 -10.00
C LEU A 342 9.71 26.59 -11.51
N LYS A 343 10.30 27.50 -12.31
CA LYS A 343 10.28 27.37 -13.77
C LYS A 343 11.09 26.18 -14.28
N GLN A 344 12.18 25.85 -13.60
CA GLN A 344 13.07 24.76 -14.01
C GLN A 344 12.44 23.38 -13.79
N TYR A 345 11.58 23.25 -12.77
CA TYR A 345 11.00 21.97 -12.35
C TYR A 345 9.47 21.96 -12.39
N GLU A 346 8.87 22.81 -13.23
CA GLU A 346 7.43 23.01 -13.33
C GLU A 346 6.65 21.70 -13.48
N GLU A 347 7.12 20.77 -14.31
CA GLU A 347 6.45 19.49 -14.57
C GLU A 347 6.58 18.47 -13.43
N SER A 348 7.57 18.64 -12.55
CA SER A 348 7.82 17.70 -11.46
C SER A 348 7.14 18.12 -10.17
N LEU A 349 6.93 19.41 -9.99
CA LEU A 349 6.42 20.01 -8.77
C LEU A 349 4.93 19.76 -8.56
N ASP A 350 4.53 19.63 -7.30
CA ASP A 350 3.15 19.40 -6.89
C ASP A 350 2.42 20.73 -6.72
N TRP A 351 1.72 21.15 -7.76
CA TRP A 351 1.10 22.47 -7.83
C TRP A 351 -0.07 22.66 -6.87
N ILE A 352 -0.72 21.59 -6.43
CA ILE A 352 -1.75 21.67 -5.40
C ILE A 352 -1.10 22.14 -4.09
N ILE A 353 -0.02 21.47 -3.67
CA ILE A 353 0.71 21.81 -2.44
C ILE A 353 1.36 23.20 -2.54
N ILE A 354 1.98 23.50 -3.68
CA ILE A 354 2.70 24.77 -3.88
C ILE A 354 1.74 25.95 -3.86
N SER A 355 0.58 25.82 -4.50
CA SER A 355 -0.45 26.86 -4.52
C SER A 355 -0.95 27.20 -3.12
N GLU A 356 -1.04 26.25 -2.20
CA GLU A 356 -1.42 26.53 -0.81
C GLU A 356 -0.32 27.24 -0.01
N ARG A 357 0.95 26.96 -0.31
CA ARG A 357 2.09 27.42 0.51
C ARG A 357 2.58 28.82 0.17
N LEU A 358 2.53 29.22 -1.10
CA LEU A 358 3.10 30.50 -1.56
C LEU A 358 2.23 31.69 -1.16
N ASP A 359 2.87 32.85 -1.02
CA ASP A 359 2.19 34.06 -0.57
C ASP A 359 1.30 34.67 -1.67
N ASN A 360 0.23 35.36 -1.24
CA ASN A 360 -0.76 35.96 -2.13
C ASN A 360 -0.14 36.91 -3.17
N ASN A 361 0.87 37.70 -2.78
CA ASN A 361 1.44 38.70 -3.68
C ASN A 361 2.25 38.04 -4.78
N PHE A 362 3.08 37.06 -4.43
CA PHE A 362 3.84 36.30 -5.40
C PHE A 362 2.94 35.59 -6.41
N ILE A 363 1.86 34.94 -5.95
CA ILE A 363 0.93 34.24 -6.85
C ILE A 363 0.27 35.23 -7.83
N VAL A 364 -0.20 36.39 -7.35
CA VAL A 364 -0.82 37.40 -8.21
C VAL A 364 0.17 37.96 -9.24
N GLU A 365 1.41 38.25 -8.83
CA GLU A 365 2.45 38.77 -9.72
C GLU A 365 2.85 37.75 -10.81
N ASN A 366 2.68 36.46 -10.56
CA ASN A 366 3.10 35.36 -11.45
C ASN A 366 1.91 34.48 -11.87
N ALA A 367 0.69 35.01 -11.87
CA ALA A 367 -0.54 34.21 -12.01
C ALA A 367 -0.62 33.46 -13.35
N THR A 368 -0.02 34.01 -14.40
CA THR A 368 -0.03 33.41 -15.75
C THR A 368 1.27 32.68 -16.09
N GLU A 369 2.26 32.70 -15.19
CA GLU A 369 3.58 32.12 -15.46
C GLU A 369 3.67 30.64 -15.10
N TYR A 370 2.80 30.19 -14.19
CA TYR A 370 2.83 28.88 -13.58
C TYR A 370 1.43 28.24 -13.51
N PRO A 371 1.33 26.90 -13.51
CA PRO A 371 0.06 26.19 -13.45
C PRO A 371 -0.47 26.12 -12.00
N TRP A 372 -0.84 27.29 -11.45
CA TRP A 372 -1.44 27.38 -10.14
C TRP A 372 -2.77 26.62 -10.07
N ASP A 373 -3.05 26.04 -8.91
CA ASP A 373 -4.33 25.41 -8.62
C ASP A 373 -5.36 26.49 -8.21
N PHE A 374 -5.92 27.15 -9.21
CA PHE A 374 -6.87 28.25 -9.01
C PHE A 374 -8.17 27.81 -8.34
N GLU A 375 -8.58 26.55 -8.49
CA GLU A 375 -9.74 25.99 -7.80
C GLU A 375 -9.50 26.04 -6.28
N SER A 376 -8.43 25.39 -5.80
CA SER A 376 -8.07 25.40 -4.38
C SER A 376 -7.78 26.81 -3.85
N LEU A 377 -7.11 27.65 -4.65
CA LEU A 377 -6.83 29.04 -4.27
C LEU A 377 -8.10 29.86 -4.05
N SER A 378 -9.09 29.69 -4.94
CA SER A 378 -10.35 30.42 -4.86
C SER A 378 -11.22 29.98 -3.67
N ALA A 379 -11.14 28.70 -3.29
CA ALA A 379 -11.88 28.15 -2.17
C ALA A 379 -11.25 28.47 -0.80
N ASN A 380 -9.91 28.47 -0.71
CA ASN A 380 -9.20 28.50 0.57
C ASN A 380 -8.66 29.89 0.97
N ARG A 381 -8.65 30.87 0.06
CA ARG A 381 -8.11 32.21 0.32
C ARG A 381 -9.19 33.27 0.49
N SER A 382 -8.79 34.45 0.98
CA SER A 382 -9.73 35.56 1.19
C SER A 382 -10.31 36.09 -0.12
N ILE A 383 -11.53 36.61 -0.05
CA ILE A 383 -12.19 37.20 -1.21
C ILE A 383 -11.38 38.35 -1.83
N ASP A 384 -10.62 39.12 -1.04
CA ASP A 384 -9.75 40.18 -1.55
C ASP A 384 -8.62 39.65 -2.44
N PHE A 385 -8.09 38.47 -2.12
CA PHE A 385 -7.13 37.80 -2.98
C PHE A 385 -7.79 37.30 -4.27
N VAL A 386 -8.95 36.66 -4.14
CA VAL A 386 -9.74 36.16 -5.26
C VAL A 386 -10.07 37.27 -6.27
N LYS A 387 -10.47 38.45 -5.79
CA LYS A 387 -10.71 39.62 -6.63
C LYS A 387 -9.48 40.04 -7.43
N ARG A 388 -8.27 39.92 -6.87
CA ARG A 388 -7.02 40.28 -7.56
C ARG A 388 -6.65 39.32 -8.69
N ILE A 389 -7.03 38.04 -8.58
CA ILE A 389 -6.75 37.04 -9.62
C ILE A 389 -7.86 36.99 -10.67
N ILE A 390 -9.13 37.07 -10.28
CA ILE A 390 -10.26 36.98 -11.22
C ILE A 390 -10.27 38.14 -12.22
N VAL A 391 -9.69 39.30 -11.89
CA VAL A 391 -9.57 40.42 -12.87
C VAL A 391 -8.53 40.20 -13.97
N ILE A 392 -7.73 39.12 -13.90
CA ILE A 392 -6.70 38.81 -14.90
C ILE A 392 -7.36 38.12 -16.11
N PRO A 393 -7.44 38.77 -17.29
CA PRO A 393 -8.21 38.25 -18.43
C PRO A 393 -7.73 36.89 -18.94
N GLU A 394 -6.43 36.63 -18.87
CA GLU A 394 -5.79 35.40 -19.34
C GLU A 394 -6.27 34.16 -18.57
N LEU A 395 -6.80 34.33 -17.36
CA LEU A 395 -7.32 33.23 -16.53
C LEU A 395 -8.75 32.81 -16.87
N HIS A 396 -9.34 33.38 -17.93
CA HIS A 396 -10.69 33.06 -18.41
C HIS A 396 -10.71 32.38 -19.78
N ASN A 397 -9.57 31.86 -20.24
CA ASN A 397 -9.39 31.25 -21.57
C ASN A 397 -9.86 29.79 -21.68
N ASP A 398 -10.93 29.43 -20.97
CA ASP A 398 -11.52 28.07 -20.87
C ASP A 398 -10.63 26.99 -20.21
N THR A 399 -9.44 27.32 -19.71
CA THR A 399 -8.57 26.35 -19.02
C THR A 399 -8.82 26.22 -17.52
N ILE A 400 -9.48 27.22 -16.93
CA ILE A 400 -9.79 27.28 -15.49
C ILE A 400 -11.30 27.26 -15.34
N ASP A 401 -11.80 26.28 -14.60
CA ASP A 401 -13.22 26.18 -14.26
C ASP A 401 -13.45 26.87 -12.90
N TRP A 402 -13.95 28.10 -12.96
CA TRP A 402 -14.27 28.86 -11.76
C TRP A 402 -15.63 28.42 -11.21
N ASP A 403 -15.67 28.07 -9.92
CA ASP A 403 -16.94 27.81 -9.22
C ASP A 403 -17.68 29.13 -8.94
N TRP A 404 -18.32 29.64 -9.97
CA TRP A 404 -19.09 30.89 -9.90
C TRP A 404 -20.27 30.80 -8.93
N GLU A 405 -20.83 29.61 -8.67
CA GLU A 405 -21.92 29.45 -7.69
C GLU A 405 -21.45 29.77 -6.28
N THR A 406 -20.22 29.36 -5.94
CA THR A 406 -19.59 29.67 -4.66
C THR A 406 -19.00 31.08 -4.61
N LEU A 407 -18.43 31.56 -5.71
CA LEU A 407 -17.67 32.81 -5.73
C LEU A 407 -18.56 34.05 -5.80
N ILE A 408 -19.57 34.05 -6.67
CA ILE A 408 -20.41 35.22 -6.92
C ILE A 408 -21.08 35.75 -5.64
N PRO A 409 -21.67 34.92 -4.75
CA PRO A 409 -22.29 35.41 -3.52
C PRO A 409 -21.33 36.11 -2.55
N GLN A 410 -20.02 35.89 -2.68
CA GLN A 410 -19.00 36.51 -1.84
C GLN A 410 -18.51 37.85 -2.38
N LEU A 411 -18.73 38.12 -3.68
CA LEU A 411 -18.36 39.37 -4.32
C LEU A 411 -19.43 40.43 -4.03
N ASP A 412 -18.99 41.66 -3.75
CA ASP A 412 -19.90 42.80 -3.65
C ASP A 412 -20.38 43.27 -5.03
N ASP A 413 -21.55 43.90 -5.05
CA ASP A 413 -22.20 44.31 -6.29
C ASP A 413 -21.42 45.40 -7.04
N GLU A 414 -20.72 46.28 -6.31
CA GLU A 414 -19.87 47.32 -6.92
C GLU A 414 -18.76 46.69 -7.76
N PHE A 415 -18.06 45.69 -7.21
CA PHE A 415 -17.04 44.93 -7.92
C PHE A 415 -17.61 44.19 -9.13
N VAL A 416 -18.71 43.45 -8.97
CA VAL A 416 -19.31 42.69 -10.07
C VAL A 416 -19.70 43.62 -11.21
N LEU A 417 -20.42 44.71 -10.92
CA LEU A 417 -20.85 45.68 -11.93
C LEU A 417 -19.67 46.39 -12.61
N GLN A 418 -18.59 46.64 -11.88
CA GLN A 418 -17.38 47.24 -12.44
C GLN A 418 -16.71 46.36 -13.51
N TYR A 419 -16.75 45.04 -13.34
CA TYR A 419 -16.00 44.09 -14.19
C TYR A 419 -16.89 43.14 -15.01
N ILE A 420 -18.21 43.29 -14.96
CA ILE A 420 -19.15 42.42 -15.68
C ILE A 420 -18.95 42.48 -17.21
N ASP A 421 -18.39 43.55 -17.76
CA ASP A 421 -18.12 43.67 -19.19
C ASP A 421 -16.95 42.78 -19.66
N THR A 422 -15.99 42.53 -18.77
CA THR A 422 -14.70 41.89 -19.06
C THR A 422 -14.60 40.48 -18.50
N ILE A 423 -15.28 40.19 -17.39
CA ILE A 423 -15.25 38.88 -16.73
C ILE A 423 -16.52 38.10 -17.07
N PRO A 424 -16.40 36.83 -17.51
CA PRO A 424 -17.55 36.03 -17.92
C PRO A 424 -18.28 35.42 -16.71
N PHE A 425 -18.72 36.26 -15.77
CA PHE A 425 -19.47 35.83 -14.59
C PHE A 425 -20.70 34.99 -14.97
N VAL A 426 -20.93 33.90 -14.22
CA VAL A 426 -22.19 33.14 -14.27
C VAL A 426 -23.15 33.75 -13.26
N MET A 427 -24.07 34.59 -13.74
CA MET A 427 -24.97 35.36 -12.87
C MET A 427 -26.24 34.61 -12.44
N TYR A 428 -26.35 33.32 -12.80
CA TYR A 428 -27.52 32.48 -12.58
C TYR A 428 -28.10 32.63 -11.16
N SER A 429 -27.27 32.42 -10.12
CA SER A 429 -27.68 32.46 -8.71
C SER A 429 -28.07 33.85 -8.18
N GLN A 430 -27.67 34.93 -8.87
CA GLN A 430 -27.94 36.31 -8.46
C GLN A 430 -29.03 36.99 -9.28
N THR A 431 -29.63 36.28 -10.24
CA THR A 431 -30.58 36.84 -11.20
C THR A 431 -31.73 37.59 -10.52
N GLU A 432 -32.32 37.02 -9.45
CA GLU A 432 -33.42 37.66 -8.72
C GLU A 432 -32.98 38.96 -8.03
N LYS A 433 -31.82 38.95 -7.37
CA LYS A 433 -31.25 40.12 -6.68
C LYS A 433 -30.98 41.25 -7.67
N TYR A 434 -30.32 40.95 -8.79
CA TYR A 434 -29.94 41.95 -9.80
C TYR A 434 -31.14 42.45 -10.59
N LEU A 435 -32.16 41.62 -10.82
CA LEU A 435 -33.41 42.09 -11.40
C LEU A 435 -34.07 43.18 -10.56
N PHE A 436 -33.97 43.09 -9.22
CA PHE A 436 -34.55 44.08 -8.32
C PHE A 436 -33.66 45.32 -8.12
N LEU A 437 -32.34 45.14 -7.97
CA LEU A 437 -31.42 46.22 -7.60
C LEU A 437 -30.76 46.92 -8.80
N HIS A 438 -30.46 46.16 -9.87
CA HIS A 438 -29.67 46.60 -11.02
C HIS A 438 -30.23 46.05 -12.36
N PRO A 439 -31.52 46.22 -12.67
CA PRO A 439 -32.14 45.62 -13.86
C PRO A 439 -31.47 46.02 -15.18
N GLU A 440 -30.84 47.19 -15.24
CA GLU A 440 -30.09 47.71 -16.39
C GLU A 440 -28.88 46.83 -16.76
N SER A 441 -28.27 46.14 -15.78
CA SER A 441 -27.09 45.30 -16.05
C SER A 441 -27.47 44.06 -16.85
N ILE A 442 -28.66 43.49 -16.61
CA ILE A 442 -29.19 42.34 -17.33
C ILE A 442 -29.39 42.69 -18.82
N CYS A 443 -29.88 43.90 -19.10
CA CYS A 443 -30.10 44.37 -20.46
C CYS A 443 -28.80 44.68 -21.20
N THR A 444 -27.80 45.20 -20.47
CA THR A 444 -26.50 45.59 -21.05
C THR A 444 -25.60 44.38 -21.27
N TYR A 445 -25.67 43.38 -20.39
CA TYR A 445 -24.84 42.17 -20.41
C TYR A 445 -25.68 40.89 -20.37
N PRO A 446 -26.55 40.65 -21.38
CA PRO A 446 -27.46 39.52 -21.34
C PRO A 446 -26.72 38.19 -21.52
N ASP A 447 -25.52 38.17 -22.08
CA ASP A 447 -24.72 36.96 -22.25
C ASP A 447 -24.12 36.39 -20.93
N ARG A 448 -24.32 37.04 -19.78
CA ARG A 448 -23.78 36.62 -18.46
C ARG A 448 -24.53 35.48 -17.77
N LYS A 449 -25.11 34.56 -18.57
CA LYS A 449 -25.74 33.31 -18.11
C LYS A 449 -26.72 33.51 -16.95
N TRP A 450 -27.61 34.49 -17.09
CA TRP A 450 -28.72 34.73 -16.16
C TRP A 450 -29.70 33.55 -16.12
N ASP A 451 -30.48 33.44 -15.05
CA ASP A 451 -31.64 32.56 -14.99
C ASP A 451 -32.77 33.13 -15.86
N TRP A 452 -32.73 32.79 -17.14
CA TRP A 452 -33.72 33.22 -18.12
C TRP A 452 -35.11 32.67 -17.87
N LYS A 453 -35.23 31.53 -17.17
CA LYS A 453 -36.53 30.97 -16.79
C LYS A 453 -37.17 31.82 -15.71
N LEU A 454 -36.41 32.17 -14.67
CA LEU A 454 -36.84 33.08 -13.61
C LEU A 454 -37.23 34.45 -14.17
N LEU A 455 -36.42 35.02 -15.06
CA LEU A 455 -36.73 36.30 -15.69
C LEU A 455 -38.03 36.24 -16.50
N SER A 456 -38.22 35.19 -17.29
CA SER A 456 -39.42 35.03 -18.13
C SER A 456 -40.70 34.87 -17.30
N LEU A 457 -40.61 34.26 -16.11
CA LEU A 457 -41.74 34.05 -15.21
C LEU A 457 -42.02 35.23 -14.28
N ASN A 458 -40.99 35.95 -13.83
CA ASN A 458 -41.11 36.86 -12.69
C ASN A 458 -40.86 38.33 -13.04
N ALA A 459 -40.07 38.64 -14.07
CA ALA A 459 -39.76 40.04 -14.39
C ALA A 459 -41.01 40.80 -14.85
N GLU A 460 -41.12 42.08 -14.48
CA GLU A 460 -42.27 42.92 -14.84
C GLU A 460 -42.48 42.98 -16.35
N LEU A 461 -43.72 42.83 -16.81
CA LEU A 461 -44.04 42.80 -18.24
C LEU A 461 -43.63 44.10 -18.95
N GLY A 462 -43.79 45.25 -18.30
CA GLY A 462 -43.30 46.53 -18.83
C GLY A 462 -41.80 46.57 -19.06
N PHE A 463 -41.02 46.01 -18.13
CA PHE A 463 -39.57 45.90 -18.24
C PHE A 463 -39.16 44.96 -19.40
N ILE A 464 -39.80 43.79 -19.50
CA ILE A 464 -39.57 42.85 -20.60
C ILE A 464 -39.86 43.53 -21.95
N LEU A 465 -41.04 44.15 -22.10
CA LEU A 465 -41.46 44.75 -23.36
C LEU A 465 -40.55 45.90 -23.78
N THR A 466 -40.12 46.74 -22.83
CA THR A 466 -39.21 47.88 -23.11
C THR A 466 -37.84 47.41 -23.58
N ASN A 467 -37.35 46.27 -23.06
CA ASN A 467 -36.01 45.76 -23.32
C ASN A 467 -35.98 44.52 -24.23
N ILE A 468 -37.09 44.19 -24.90
CA ILE A 468 -37.26 42.94 -25.63
C ILE A 468 -36.24 42.77 -26.77
N SER A 469 -35.78 43.87 -27.37
CA SER A 469 -34.75 43.83 -28.41
C SER A 469 -33.40 43.30 -27.91
N ALA A 470 -33.07 43.51 -26.63
CA ALA A 470 -31.84 43.00 -26.01
C ALA A 470 -32.03 41.59 -25.44
N LEU A 471 -33.20 41.33 -24.85
CA LEU A 471 -33.47 40.11 -24.07
C LEU A 471 -34.11 38.98 -24.90
N GLY A 472 -34.75 39.31 -26.02
CA GLY A 472 -35.68 38.43 -26.74
C GLY A 472 -35.13 37.06 -27.11
N LYS A 473 -33.87 37.01 -27.56
CA LYS A 473 -33.19 35.75 -27.95
C LYS A 473 -32.92 34.80 -26.77
N TYR A 474 -32.98 35.29 -25.54
CA TYR A 474 -32.71 34.49 -24.34
C TYR A 474 -33.98 34.08 -23.59
N LEU A 475 -35.04 34.88 -23.68
CA LEU A 475 -36.27 34.66 -22.92
C LEU A 475 -37.03 33.42 -23.40
N TYR A 476 -37.72 32.80 -22.45
CA TYR A 476 -38.74 31.79 -22.71
C TYR A 476 -40.06 32.48 -23.03
N VAL A 477 -40.23 32.89 -24.28
CA VAL A 477 -41.42 33.63 -24.73
C VAL A 477 -42.71 32.85 -24.49
N GLU A 478 -42.68 31.52 -24.45
CA GLU A 478 -43.78 30.65 -24.03
C GLU A 478 -44.23 30.84 -22.57
N ASP A 479 -43.36 31.32 -21.69
CA ASP A 479 -43.72 31.69 -20.32
C ASP A 479 -44.16 33.16 -20.22
N VAL A 480 -43.64 34.02 -21.10
CA VAL A 480 -43.99 35.45 -21.14
C VAL A 480 -45.38 35.66 -21.76
N MET A 481 -45.71 34.95 -22.85
CA MET A 481 -46.98 35.11 -23.58
C MET A 481 -48.21 34.89 -22.69
N PRO A 482 -48.29 33.82 -21.86
CA PRO A 482 -49.42 33.67 -20.95
C PRO A 482 -49.59 34.82 -19.97
N ARG A 483 -48.47 35.33 -19.43
CA ARG A 483 -48.51 36.46 -18.50
C ARG A 483 -49.00 37.73 -19.19
N ALA A 484 -48.51 38.02 -20.40
CA ALA A 484 -48.88 39.21 -21.16
C ALA A 484 -50.31 39.16 -21.70
N PHE A 485 -50.78 37.98 -22.12
CA PHE A 485 -52.06 37.84 -22.82
C PHE A 485 -53.24 37.48 -21.90
N SER A 486 -52.99 37.05 -20.67
CA SER A 486 -54.04 36.86 -19.66
C SER A 486 -54.42 38.16 -18.93
N ASP A 487 -53.68 39.26 -19.11
CA ASP A 487 -53.97 40.58 -18.55
C ASP A 487 -54.31 41.60 -19.65
N ASN A 488 -55.55 42.10 -19.64
CA ASN A 488 -56.05 43.09 -20.61
C ASN A 488 -55.19 44.37 -20.69
N SER A 489 -54.46 44.69 -19.63
CA SER A 489 -53.58 45.86 -19.57
C SER A 489 -52.37 45.76 -20.50
N TRP A 490 -51.97 44.53 -20.88
CA TRP A 490 -50.74 44.25 -21.63
C TRP A 490 -50.97 43.72 -23.05
N VAL A 491 -52.13 43.12 -23.33
CA VAL A 491 -52.46 42.49 -24.62
C VAL A 491 -52.12 43.39 -25.80
N HIS A 492 -52.66 44.61 -25.82
CA HIS A 492 -52.46 45.56 -26.92
C HIS A 492 -50.98 45.92 -27.11
N SER A 493 -50.28 46.29 -26.04
CA SER A 493 -48.88 46.71 -26.11
C SER A 493 -47.94 45.62 -26.61
N TYR A 494 -48.22 44.34 -26.27
CA TYR A 494 -47.45 43.21 -26.77
C TYR A 494 -47.79 42.84 -28.22
N CYS A 495 -49.07 42.96 -28.62
CA CYS A 495 -49.50 42.72 -30.00
C CYS A 495 -48.93 43.75 -30.99
N GLU A 496 -48.86 45.03 -30.59
CA GLU A 496 -48.30 46.09 -31.43
C GLU A 496 -46.77 46.08 -31.50
N SER A 497 -46.08 45.45 -30.54
CA SER A 497 -44.62 45.44 -30.49
C SER A 497 -44.03 44.55 -31.57
N SER A 498 -43.49 45.19 -32.61
CA SER A 498 -42.75 44.49 -33.67
C SER A 498 -41.53 43.76 -33.12
N ALA A 499 -40.82 44.35 -32.15
CA ALA A 499 -39.66 43.73 -31.50
C ALA A 499 -40.03 42.44 -30.73
N PHE A 500 -41.19 42.42 -30.06
CA PHE A 500 -41.70 41.20 -29.44
C PHE A 500 -42.11 40.15 -30.48
N ALA A 501 -42.79 40.56 -31.55
CA ALA A 501 -43.11 39.68 -32.67
C ALA A 501 -41.84 39.04 -33.27
N PHE A 502 -40.75 39.79 -33.42
CA PHE A 502 -39.46 39.25 -33.87
C PHE A 502 -38.88 38.21 -32.90
N ALA A 503 -38.86 38.49 -31.58
CA ALA A 503 -38.36 37.53 -30.58
C ALA A 503 -39.14 36.19 -30.59
N VAL A 504 -40.46 36.27 -30.82
CA VAL A 504 -41.33 35.11 -30.96
C VAL A 504 -41.03 34.33 -32.25
N ILE A 505 -40.79 35.03 -33.36
CA ILE A 505 -40.41 34.41 -34.63
C ILE A 505 -39.06 33.70 -34.51
N GLU A 506 -38.07 34.30 -33.85
CA GLU A 506 -36.77 33.67 -33.61
C GLU A 506 -36.90 32.40 -32.75
N SER A 507 -37.88 32.36 -31.84
CA SER A 507 -38.16 31.19 -30.99
C SER A 507 -39.07 30.14 -31.65
N LYS A 508 -39.49 30.33 -32.91
CA LYS A 508 -40.56 29.54 -33.55
C LYS A 508 -40.27 28.05 -33.63
N GLU A 509 -39.02 27.65 -33.82
CA GLU A 509 -38.62 26.23 -33.81
C GLU A 509 -38.93 25.57 -32.46
N ARG A 510 -38.51 26.21 -31.35
CA ARG A 510 -38.80 25.76 -29.97
C ARG A 510 -40.29 25.74 -29.67
N LEU A 511 -41.02 26.74 -30.15
CA LEU A 511 -42.46 26.90 -29.92
C LEU A 511 -43.32 25.90 -30.72
N SER A 512 -42.89 25.53 -31.93
CA SER A 512 -43.66 24.65 -32.83
C SER A 512 -44.01 23.28 -32.24
N THR A 513 -43.23 22.83 -31.25
CA THR A 513 -43.42 21.55 -30.55
C THR A 513 -44.14 21.69 -29.21
N ASN A 514 -44.08 22.86 -28.57
CA ASN A 514 -44.42 23.01 -27.14
C ASN A 514 -45.48 24.10 -26.85
N TYR A 515 -45.89 24.88 -27.86
CA TYR A 515 -46.82 25.99 -27.67
C TYR A 515 -48.02 25.90 -28.62
N ASN A 516 -49.22 25.88 -28.05
CA ASN A 516 -50.49 25.95 -28.78
C ASN A 516 -51.46 26.82 -27.98
N ALA A 517 -51.92 27.92 -28.57
CA ALA A 517 -52.77 28.88 -27.88
C ALA A 517 -54.27 28.53 -27.94
N ASN A 518 -54.69 27.50 -28.70
CA ASN A 518 -56.12 27.17 -28.90
C ASN A 518 -56.90 26.94 -27.61
N LYS A 519 -56.25 26.50 -26.52
CA LYS A 519 -56.89 26.27 -25.21
C LYS A 519 -56.42 27.25 -24.13
N ALA A 520 -55.65 28.26 -24.50
CA ALA A 520 -55.07 29.18 -23.54
C ALA A 520 -56.15 30.08 -22.91
N ASP A 521 -55.96 30.37 -21.63
CA ASP A 521 -56.81 31.27 -20.84
C ASP A 521 -56.35 32.72 -21.01
N TYR A 522 -56.45 33.22 -22.23
CA TYR A 522 -56.07 34.57 -22.61
C TYR A 522 -57.30 35.47 -22.70
N GLN A 523 -57.07 36.78 -22.58
CA GLN A 523 -58.07 37.80 -22.84
C GLN A 523 -58.22 37.99 -24.36
N TRP A 524 -58.92 37.06 -25.00
CA TRP A 524 -59.07 37.03 -26.45
C TRP A 524 -59.76 38.29 -26.97
N SER A 525 -59.02 39.05 -27.79
CA SER A 525 -59.52 40.15 -28.62
C SER A 525 -59.28 39.84 -30.09
N ILE A 526 -59.96 40.55 -31.00
CA ILE A 526 -59.72 40.39 -32.45
C ILE A 526 -58.23 40.61 -32.78
N GLU A 527 -57.61 41.60 -32.16
CA GLU A 527 -56.18 41.90 -32.31
C GLU A 527 -55.29 40.74 -31.87
N LEU A 528 -55.57 40.13 -30.72
CA LEU A 528 -54.80 39.01 -30.18
C LEU A 528 -54.97 37.73 -31.01
N ILE A 529 -56.18 37.49 -31.52
CA ILE A 529 -56.49 36.40 -32.44
C ILE A 529 -55.71 36.58 -33.75
N ASP A 530 -55.78 37.77 -34.36
CA ASP A 530 -55.05 38.11 -35.58
C ASP A 530 -53.54 37.94 -35.40
N TRP A 531 -53.00 38.36 -34.24
CA TRP A 531 -51.58 38.21 -33.93
C TRP A 531 -51.18 36.74 -33.84
N HIS A 532 -51.93 35.91 -33.10
CA HIS A 532 -51.64 34.48 -32.99
C HIS A 532 -51.84 33.72 -34.31
N GLU A 533 -52.80 34.13 -35.14
CA GLU A 533 -53.02 33.58 -36.48
C GLU A 533 -51.81 33.86 -37.37
N LYS A 534 -51.33 35.11 -37.39
CA LYS A 534 -50.13 35.51 -38.15
C LYS A 534 -48.89 34.75 -37.70
N MET A 535 -48.75 34.48 -36.40
CA MET A 535 -47.63 33.70 -35.86
C MET A 535 -47.77 32.20 -36.13
N GLY A 536 -48.99 31.71 -36.37
CA GLY A 536 -49.30 30.30 -36.66
C GLY A 536 -49.49 29.44 -35.41
N PHE A 537 -49.91 30.04 -34.29
CA PHE A 537 -50.09 29.33 -33.00
C PHE A 537 -51.53 28.94 -32.69
N ILE A 538 -52.48 29.31 -33.56
CA ILE A 538 -53.87 28.91 -33.47
C ILE A 538 -54.34 28.17 -34.72
N THR A 539 -55.40 27.39 -34.58
CA THR A 539 -56.07 26.70 -35.69
C THR A 539 -57.56 26.71 -35.43
N TRP A 540 -58.35 27.24 -36.38
CA TRP A 540 -59.81 27.44 -36.28
C TRP A 540 -60.70 26.19 -36.36
N LYS A 541 -60.13 25.01 -36.64
CA LYS A 541 -60.90 23.79 -36.77
C LYS A 541 -60.27 22.71 -35.94
N SER A 542 -61.10 22.10 -35.09
CA SER A 542 -60.77 20.89 -34.37
C SER A 542 -60.44 19.77 -35.34
N THR A 543 -59.37 19.04 -35.05
CA THR A 543 -58.96 17.82 -35.76
C THR A 543 -59.17 16.61 -34.85
N ASN A 544 -58.97 15.40 -35.36
CA ASN A 544 -59.09 14.18 -34.55
C ASN A 544 -58.12 14.12 -33.34
N TYR A 545 -57.06 14.95 -33.33
CA TYR A 545 -55.99 14.89 -32.34
C TYR A 545 -55.74 16.22 -31.59
N ALA A 546 -56.35 17.33 -32.01
CA ALA A 546 -56.20 18.63 -31.34
C ALA A 546 -57.47 19.48 -31.50
N VAL A 547 -57.86 20.18 -30.42
CA VAL A 547 -59.03 21.06 -30.38
C VAL A 547 -58.68 22.40 -31.02
N GLY A 548 -59.57 22.90 -31.87
CA GLY A 548 -59.41 24.19 -32.53
C GLY A 548 -59.83 25.35 -31.62
N LEU A 549 -59.42 26.56 -32.00
CA LEU A 549 -59.69 27.79 -31.25
C LEU A 549 -61.20 28.05 -31.07
N GLU A 550 -62.04 27.61 -32.00
CA GLU A 550 -63.50 27.76 -31.97
C GLU A 550 -64.16 27.08 -30.76
N CYS A 551 -63.44 26.17 -30.10
CA CYS A 551 -63.89 25.46 -28.90
C CYS A 551 -63.27 26.03 -27.61
N ASN A 552 -62.53 27.14 -27.67
CA ASN A 552 -61.97 27.79 -26.48
C ASN A 552 -63.10 28.48 -25.68
N PRO A 553 -63.34 28.11 -24.41
CA PRO A 553 -64.44 28.68 -23.62
C PRO A 553 -64.23 30.15 -23.23
N ASN A 554 -63.02 30.69 -23.43
CA ASN A 554 -62.64 32.05 -23.04
C ASN A 554 -62.78 33.07 -24.17
N ILE A 555 -63.26 32.66 -25.35
CA ILE A 555 -63.60 33.57 -26.45
C ILE A 555 -65.07 33.99 -26.28
N VAL A 556 -65.29 35.28 -26.06
CA VAL A 556 -66.62 35.88 -25.79
C VAL A 556 -67.28 36.38 -27.07
#